data_AF-A0A527ZMC1-F1
#
_entry.id   AF-A0A527ZMC1-F1
#
_cell.length_a   1.000
_cell.length_b   1.000
_cell.length_c   1.000
_cell.angle_alpha   90.00
_cell.angle_beta   90.00
_cell.angle_gamma   90.00
#
_symmetry.space_group_name_H-M   'P 1'
#
loop_
_entity.id
_entity.type
_entity.pdbx_description
1 polymer ?
#
loop_
_entity_poly.entity_id
_entity_poly.type
_entity_poly.pdbx_seq_one_letter_code
_entity_poly.pdbx_strand_id
1 'polypeptide(L)'
;MFRSILTVLSGSVVAQLIAIAVLPALTRLYDAESFGRYQIYLSIMNVAIMFSAFRYEVAILGARSGRVLDNLLKFTFRLCILTGVAGVLVACVVDLWIPSGASPLRDIIFIVPGAMIVAGIYQMLTFLPIRERNYG
;
A
#
# COMPACT_ATOMS: atom_id res chain seq x y z
N MET A 1 -14.45 14.85 18.79
CA MET A 1 -13.23 14.01 18.74
C MET A 1 -13.56 12.52 18.74
N PHE A 2 -14.33 12.01 19.71
CA PHE A 2 -14.73 10.58 19.75
C PHE A 2 -15.56 10.11 18.54
N ARG A 3 -16.55 10.89 18.07
CA ARG A 3 -17.37 10.51 16.90
C ARG A 3 -16.55 10.30 15.63
N SER A 4 -15.61 11.19 15.36
CA SER A 4 -14.69 11.13 14.23
C SER A 4 -13.80 9.87 14.24
N ILE A 5 -13.24 9.56 15.42
CA ILE A 5 -12.43 8.36 15.60
C ILE A 5 -13.31 7.12 15.43
N LEU A 6 -14.52 7.12 16.02
CA LEU A 6 -15.48 6.03 15.90
C LEU A 6 -15.95 5.80 14.46
N THR A 7 -16.17 6.84 13.66
CA THR A 7 -16.53 6.69 12.24
C THR A 7 -15.41 6.01 11.45
N VAL A 8 -14.17 6.47 11.59
CA VAL A 8 -13.01 5.86 10.92
C VAL A 8 -12.77 4.43 11.43
N LEU A 9 -12.86 4.20 12.75
CA LEU A 9 -12.72 2.87 13.33
C LEU A 9 -13.80 1.93 12.82
N SER A 10 -15.06 2.37 12.79
CA SER A 10 -16.19 1.55 12.33
C SER A 10 -16.06 1.16 10.87
N GLY A 11 -15.62 2.09 10.01
CA GLY A 11 -15.32 1.78 8.60
C GLY A 11 -14.19 0.75 8.47
N SER A 12 -13.12 0.88 9.25
CA SER A 12 -12.01 -0.08 9.25
C SER A 12 -12.44 -1.46 9.76
N VAL A 13 -13.26 -1.52 10.81
CA VAL A 13 -13.78 -2.78 11.37
C VAL A 13 -14.68 -3.48 10.35
N VAL A 14 -15.57 -2.74 9.69
CA VAL A 14 -16.43 -3.30 8.64
C VAL A 14 -15.60 -3.83 7.47
N ALA A 15 -14.58 -3.09 7.01
CA ALA A 15 -13.69 -3.54 5.94
C ALA A 15 -12.93 -4.82 6.31
N GLN A 16 -12.44 -4.93 7.55
CA GLN A 16 -11.78 -6.14 8.04
C GLN A 16 -12.74 -7.33 8.16
N LEU A 17 -13.98 -7.11 8.61
CA LEU A 17 -15.01 -8.15 8.66
C LEU A 17 -15.36 -8.69 7.27
N ILE A 18 -15.46 -7.80 6.28
CA ILE A 18 -15.65 -8.20 4.88
C ILE A 18 -14.46 -9.04 4.41
N ALA A 19 -13.23 -8.61 4.68
CA ALA A 19 -12.04 -9.36 4.30
C ALA A 19 -12.04 -10.78 4.90
N ILE A 20 -12.40 -10.93 6.18
CA ILE A 20 -12.51 -12.23 6.86
C ILE A 20 -13.65 -13.06 6.28
N ALA A 21 -14.80 -12.46 5.97
CA ALA A 21 -15.94 -13.16 5.39
C ALA A 21 -15.68 -13.68 3.97
N VAL A 22 -14.75 -13.05 3.23
CA VAL A 22 -14.36 -13.48 1.88
C VAL A 22 -13.32 -14.61 1.92
N LEU A 23 -12.55 -14.77 3.00
CA LEU A 23 -11.61 -15.89 3.17
C LEU A 23 -12.23 -17.27 2.89
N PRO A 24 -13.39 -17.67 3.49
CA PRO A 24 -13.99 -18.98 3.22
C PRO A 24 -14.46 -19.16 1.77
N ALA A 25 -14.79 -18.07 1.06
CA ALA A 25 -15.10 -18.14 -0.37
C ALA A 25 -13.83 -18.36 -1.20
N LEU A 26 -12.76 -17.65 -0.88
CA LEU A 26 -11.48 -17.80 -1.56
C LEU A 26 -10.85 -19.17 -1.33
N THR A 27 -10.89 -19.72 -0.10
CA THR A 27 -10.35 -21.05 0.21
C THR A 27 -11.13 -22.18 -0.46
N ARG A 28 -12.36 -21.92 -0.92
CA ARG A 28 -13.17 -22.90 -1.67
C ARG A 28 -12.97 -22.82 -3.18
N LEU A 29 -12.57 -21.66 -3.70
CA LEU A 29 -12.36 -21.40 -5.13
C LEU A 29 -10.90 -21.57 -5.58
N TYR A 30 -9.93 -21.45 -4.67
CA TYR A 30 -8.49 -21.49 -4.99
C TYR A 30 -7.78 -22.65 -4.27
N ASP A 31 -6.85 -23.30 -4.98
CA ASP A 31 -5.97 -24.31 -4.40
C ASP A 31 -5.04 -23.72 -3.32
N ALA A 32 -4.72 -24.55 -2.33
CA ALA A 32 -3.86 -24.18 -1.19
C ALA A 32 -2.49 -23.64 -1.63
N GLU A 33 -1.94 -24.15 -2.74
CA GLU A 33 -0.67 -23.69 -3.31
C GLU A 33 -0.75 -22.25 -3.82
N SER A 34 -1.85 -21.87 -4.47
CA SER A 34 -2.10 -20.51 -4.96
C SER A 34 -2.27 -19.53 -3.80
N PHE A 35 -2.91 -19.97 -2.72
CA PHE A 35 -3.11 -19.18 -1.51
C PHE A 35 -1.77 -18.89 -0.78
N GLY A 36 -0.87 -19.85 -0.75
CA GLY A 36 0.49 -19.67 -0.22
C GLY A 36 1.27 -18.59 -0.96
N ARG A 37 1.22 -18.58 -2.30
CA ARG A 37 1.85 -17.55 -3.13
C ARG A 37 1.26 -16.16 -2.88
N TYR A 38 -0.06 -16.07 -2.73
CA TYR A 38 -0.74 -14.81 -2.42
C TYR A 38 -0.38 -14.26 -1.03
N GLN A 39 -0.25 -15.11 -0.01
CA GLN A 39 0.19 -14.72 1.34
C GLN A 39 1.62 -14.15 1.36
N ILE A 40 2.53 -14.75 0.58
CA ILE A 40 3.89 -14.24 0.40
C ILE A 40 3.86 -12.86 -0.25
N TYR A 41 3.07 -12.70 -1.32
CA TYR A 41 2.86 -11.41 -1.97
C TYR A 41 2.33 -10.35 -1.00
N LEU A 42 1.28 -10.67 -0.23
CA LEU A 42 0.71 -9.76 0.77
C LEU A 42 1.72 -9.34 1.83
N SER A 43 2.51 -10.30 2.34
CA SER A 43 3.53 -10.03 3.36
C SER A 43 4.59 -9.06 2.86
N ILE A 44 5.10 -9.30 1.64
CA ILE A 44 6.08 -8.42 1.00
C ILE A 44 5.46 -7.04 0.75
N MET A 45 4.24 -7.00 0.20
CA MET A 45 3.54 -5.76 -0.10
C MET A 45 3.30 -4.91 1.16
N ASN A 46 2.88 -5.51 2.28
CA ASN A 46 2.67 -4.79 3.54
C ASN A 46 3.94 -4.10 4.04
N VAL A 47 5.10 -4.77 3.92
CA VAL A 47 6.40 -4.17 4.26
C VAL A 47 6.74 -3.09 3.25
N ALA A 48 6.59 -3.37 1.96
CA ALA A 48 6.97 -2.48 0.88
C ALA A 48 6.17 -1.15 0.87
N ILE A 49 4.86 -1.22 1.18
CA ILE A 49 4.00 -0.04 1.29
C ILE A 49 4.53 0.96 2.32
N MET A 50 5.09 0.50 3.45
CA MET A 50 5.69 1.38 4.45
C MET A 50 6.86 2.22 3.90
N PHE A 51 7.57 1.70 2.90
CA PHE A 51 8.67 2.38 2.24
C PHE A 51 8.22 3.25 1.06
N SER A 52 6.98 3.12 0.57
CA SER A 52 6.50 3.82 -0.63
C SER A 52 6.59 5.35 -0.49
N ALA A 53 6.13 5.89 0.64
CA ALA A 53 6.18 7.32 0.92
C ALA A 53 7.11 7.67 2.09
N PHE A 54 7.89 6.72 2.60
CA PHE A 54 8.77 6.91 3.79
C PHE A 54 8.04 7.50 5.02
N ARG A 55 6.72 7.26 5.13
CA ARG A 55 5.81 7.91 6.11
C ARG A 55 5.74 9.44 6.03
N TYR A 56 6.18 10.09 4.95
CA TYR A 56 5.97 11.53 4.75
C TYR A 56 4.48 11.91 4.65
N GLU A 57 3.62 10.93 4.41
CA GLU A 57 2.17 11.05 4.49
C GLU A 57 1.70 11.49 5.88
N VAL A 58 2.36 11.05 6.95
CA VAL A 58 2.05 11.44 8.33
C VAL A 58 2.44 12.90 8.58
N ALA A 59 3.46 13.41 7.88
CA ALA A 59 3.85 14.82 7.97
C ALA A 59 2.80 15.77 7.37
N ILE A 60 1.89 15.27 6.50
CA ILE A 60 0.77 16.04 5.94
C ILE A 60 -0.20 16.51 7.03
N LEU A 61 -0.35 15.73 8.11
CA LEU A 61 -1.20 16.07 9.26
C LEU A 61 -0.64 17.25 10.08
N GLY A 62 0.68 17.43 10.12
CA GLY A 62 1.35 18.49 10.86
C GLY A 62 1.70 19.75 10.05
N ALA A 63 1.55 19.70 8.72
CA ALA A 63 1.99 20.79 7.84
C ALA A 63 1.05 22.01 7.90
N ARG A 64 1.60 23.21 8.17
CA ARG A 64 0.87 24.49 8.13
C ARG A 64 0.20 24.72 6.75
N SER A 65 -0.98 25.32 6.75
CA SER A 65 -1.77 25.60 5.53
C SER A 65 -1.07 26.58 4.59
N GLY A 66 -1.30 26.42 3.28
CA GLY A 66 -0.73 27.25 2.21
C GLY A 66 0.34 26.53 1.38
N ARG A 67 1.32 27.27 0.87
CA ARG A 67 2.38 26.77 -0.04
C ARG A 67 3.17 25.56 0.50
N VAL A 68 3.24 25.41 1.83
CA VAL A 68 3.94 24.30 2.49
C VAL A 68 3.22 22.97 2.26
N LEU A 69 1.88 22.96 2.27
CA LEU A 69 1.10 21.76 2.01
C LEU A 69 1.24 21.30 0.55
N ASP A 70 1.09 22.21 -0.41
CA ASP A 70 1.21 21.88 -1.83
C ASP A 70 2.59 21.35 -2.19
N ASN A 71 3.64 21.96 -1.61
CA ASN A 71 5.01 21.49 -1.82
C ASN A 71 5.24 20.11 -1.19
N LEU A 72 4.65 19.84 -0.01
CA LEU A 72 4.74 18.54 0.65
C LEU A 72 3.98 17.46 -0.13
N LEU A 73 2.78 17.76 -0.63
CA LEU A 73 2.00 16.84 -1.48
C LEU A 73 2.77 16.50 -2.76
N LYS A 74 3.30 17.51 -3.46
CA LYS A 74 4.15 17.31 -4.65
C LYS A 74 5.43 16.54 -4.33
N PHE A 75 5.98 16.70 -3.12
CA PHE A 75 7.17 15.97 -2.69
C PHE A 75 6.84 14.50 -2.40
N THR A 76 5.80 14.22 -1.63
CA THR A 76 5.32 12.86 -1.35
C THR A 76 4.95 12.12 -2.63
N PHE A 77 4.26 12.78 -3.57
CA PHE A 77 3.92 12.16 -4.86
C PHE A 77 5.17 11.82 -5.68
N ARG A 78 6.14 12.73 -5.76
CA ARG A 78 7.44 12.47 -6.40
C ARG A 78 8.21 11.35 -5.71
N LEU A 79 8.12 11.28 -4.38
CA LEU A 79 8.76 10.23 -3.59
C LEU A 79 8.13 8.87 -3.88
N CYS A 80 6.81 8.75 -3.93
CA CYS A 80 6.10 7.52 -4.30
C CYS A 80 6.50 7.03 -5.70
N ILE A 81 6.67 7.94 -6.66
CA ILE A 81 7.16 7.58 -8.00
C ILE A 81 8.61 7.11 -7.92
N LEU A 82 9.47 7.82 -7.20
CA LEU A 82 10.89 7.49 -7.09
C LEU A 82 11.12 6.14 -6.40
N THR A 83 10.39 5.86 -5.31
CA THR A 83 10.43 4.58 -4.61
C THR A 83 9.82 3.45 -5.44
N GLY A 84 8.76 3.73 -6.21
CA GLY A 84 8.21 2.79 -7.18
C GLY A 84 9.21 2.41 -8.28
N VAL A 85 9.89 3.39 -8.86
CA VAL A 85 10.96 3.17 -9.86
C VAL A 85 12.13 2.42 -9.23
N ALA A 86 12.56 2.78 -8.02
CA ALA A 86 13.58 2.03 -7.29
C ALA A 86 13.15 0.58 -7.02
N GLY A 87 11.87 0.34 -6.71
CA GLY A 87 11.29 -0.99 -6.57
C GLY A 87 11.38 -1.81 -7.85
N VAL A 88 11.10 -1.21 -9.02
CA VAL A 88 11.29 -1.87 -10.33
C VAL A 88 12.76 -2.22 -10.58
N LEU A 89 13.69 -1.33 -10.22
CA LEU A 89 15.12 -1.61 -10.34
C LEU A 89 15.56 -2.78 -9.46
N VAL A 90 15.08 -2.83 -8.21
CA VAL A 90 15.35 -3.96 -7.31
C VAL A 90 14.76 -5.25 -7.87
N ALA A 91 13.53 -5.21 -8.39
CA ALA A 91 12.89 -6.36 -9.05
C ALA A 91 13.72 -6.87 -10.24
N CYS A 92 14.24 -5.96 -11.07
CA CYS A 92 15.09 -6.29 -12.22
C CYS A 92 16.45 -6.88 -11.80
N VAL A 93 17.06 -6.38 -10.72
CA VAL A 93 18.29 -6.94 -10.17
C VAL A 93 18.02 -8.34 -9.64
N VAL A 94 16.95 -8.54 -8.86
CA VAL A 94 16.58 -9.86 -8.32
C VAL A 94 16.33 -10.87 -9.45
N ASP A 95 15.70 -10.46 -10.55
CA ASP A 95 15.52 -11.31 -11.75
C ASP A 95 16.85 -11.71 -12.41
N LEU A 96 17.87 -10.85 -12.37
CA LEU A 96 19.19 -11.13 -12.91
C LEU A 96 20.00 -12.11 -12.03
N TRP A 97 19.79 -12.07 -10.70
CA TRP A 97 20.50 -12.92 -9.74
C TRP A 97 19.84 -14.29 -9.53
N ILE A 98 18.55 -14.45 -9.85
CA ILE A 98 17.83 -15.72 -9.71
C ILE A 98 17.70 -16.39 -11.09
N PRO A 99 18.36 -17.55 -11.33
CA PRO A 99 18.30 -18.23 -12.62
C PRO A 99 16.86 -18.66 -13.00
N SER A 100 16.58 -18.56 -14.29
CA SER A 100 15.28 -18.60 -14.98
C SER A 100 14.38 -19.85 -14.79
N GLY A 101 14.79 -20.81 -13.96
CA GLY A 101 14.08 -22.08 -13.75
C GLY A 101 13.41 -22.26 -12.38
N ALA A 102 13.56 -21.35 -11.43
CA ALA A 102 13.35 -21.69 -10.02
C ALA A 102 12.06 -21.18 -9.36
N SER A 103 11.24 -20.29 -9.93
CA SER A 103 10.13 -19.74 -9.13
C SER A 103 8.93 -19.17 -9.89
N PRO A 104 7.71 -19.68 -9.67
CA PRO A 104 6.45 -19.04 -10.08
C PRO A 104 6.18 -17.69 -9.39
N LEU A 105 7.13 -17.18 -8.59
CA LEU A 105 7.10 -15.89 -7.91
C LEU A 105 7.61 -14.73 -8.79
N ARG A 106 8.10 -15.01 -10.01
CA ARG A 106 8.62 -13.99 -10.92
C ARG A 106 7.58 -12.94 -11.30
N ASP A 107 6.36 -13.37 -11.60
CA ASP A 107 5.24 -12.46 -11.91
C ASP A 107 4.86 -11.60 -10.70
N ILE A 108 4.93 -12.18 -9.49
CA ILE A 108 4.68 -11.49 -8.22
C ILE A 108 5.69 -10.35 -7.99
N ILE A 109 6.97 -10.60 -8.27
CA ILE A 109 8.05 -9.60 -8.06
C ILE A 109 7.83 -8.35 -8.92
N PHE A 110 7.30 -8.50 -10.14
CA PHE A 110 7.06 -7.37 -11.05
C PHE A 110 5.76 -6.61 -10.73
N ILE A 111 4.76 -7.28 -10.15
CA ILE A 111 3.50 -6.66 -9.72
C ILE A 111 3.67 -5.80 -8.46
N VAL A 112 4.60 -6.16 -7.57
CA VAL A 112 4.85 -5.45 -6.30
C VAL A 112 5.12 -3.93 -6.49
N PRO A 113 6.06 -3.49 -7.34
CA PRO A 113 6.33 -2.06 -7.52
C PRO A 113 5.12 -1.27 -8.03
N GLY A 114 4.33 -1.84 -8.94
CA GLY A 114 3.10 -1.22 -9.42
C GLY A 114 2.07 -1.05 -8.31
N ALA A 115 1.86 -2.11 -7.52
CA ALA A 115 0.96 -2.09 -6.38
C ALA A 115 1.42 -1.10 -5.28
N MET A 116 2.73 -0.97 -5.05
CA MET A 116 3.29 0.01 -4.11
C MET A 116 2.96 1.45 -4.48
N ILE A 117 3.03 1.81 -5.76
CA ILE A 117 2.70 3.18 -6.23
C ILE A 117 1.22 3.47 -5.95
N VAL A 118 0.33 2.53 -6.33
CA VAL A 118 -1.11 2.68 -6.13
C VAL A 118 -1.43 2.79 -4.64
N ALA A 119 -0.83 1.93 -3.81
CA ALA A 119 -1.03 1.94 -2.38
C ALA A 119 -0.51 3.22 -1.71
N GLY A 120 0.67 3.73 -2.10
CA GLY A 120 1.19 5.00 -1.57
C GLY A 120 0.34 6.20 -1.94
N ILE A 121 -0.20 6.25 -3.17
CA ILE A 121 -1.17 7.29 -3.58
C ILE A 121 -2.46 7.15 -2.76
N TYR A 122 -2.95 5.93 -2.56
CA TYR A 122 -4.15 5.68 -1.76
C TYR A 122 -3.98 6.14 -0.31
N GLN A 123 -2.83 5.86 0.33
CA GLN A 123 -2.58 6.33 1.68
C GLN A 123 -2.50 7.86 1.74
N MET A 124 -1.79 8.49 0.80
CA MET A 124 -1.74 9.96 0.68
C MET A 124 -3.14 10.59 0.56
N LEU A 125 -4.02 10.01 -0.27
CA LEU A 125 -5.41 10.45 -0.42
C LEU A 125 -6.24 10.21 0.83
N THR A 126 -5.96 9.15 1.60
CA THR A 126 -6.65 8.84 2.86
C THR A 126 -6.28 9.85 3.96
N PHE A 127 -5.05 10.37 3.97
CA PHE A 127 -4.60 11.35 4.96
C PHE A 127 -5.13 12.78 4.74
N LEU A 128 -5.50 13.13 3.51
CA LEU A 128 -6.09 14.44 3.17
C LEU A 128 -7.44 14.75 3.88
N PRO A 129 -8.47 13.89 3.82
CA PRO A 129 -9.76 14.12 4.50
C PRO A 129 -9.62 14.06 6.03
N ILE A 130 -8.69 13.26 6.56
CA ILE A 130 -8.39 13.20 8.00
C ILE A 130 -7.90 14.57 8.51
N ARG A 131 -7.06 15.26 7.73
CA ARG A 131 -6.58 16.62 8.04
C ARG A 131 -7.73 17.63 8.06
N GLU A 132 -8.63 17.59 7.08
CA GLU A 132 -9.69 18.59 6.95
C GLU A 132 -10.80 18.46 8.01
N ARG A 133 -10.76 17.43 8.87
CA ARG A 133 -11.85 17.08 9.80
C ARG A 133 -13.21 16.97 9.10
N ASN A 134 -13.23 16.78 7.78
CA ASN A 134 -14.41 16.52 6.98
C ASN A 134 -14.74 15.03 7.09
N TYR A 135 -15.24 14.64 8.27
CA TYR A 135 -15.93 13.37 8.47
C TYR A 135 -17.35 13.55 7.93
N GLY A 136 -17.47 13.53 6.60
CA GLY A 136 -18.75 13.32 5.91
C GLY A 136 -19.15 11.87 6.00
#